data_AF-U5N3X2-F1
#
_entry.id   AF-U5N3X2-F1
#
_cell.length_a   1.000
_cell.length_b   1.000
_cell.length_c   1.000
_cell.angle_alpha   90.00
_cell.angle_beta   90.00
_cell.angle_gamma   90.00
#
_symmetry.space_group_name_H-M   'P 1'
#
loop_
_entity.id
_entity.type
_entity.pdbx_description
1 polymer ?
#
loop_
_entity_poly.entity_id
_entity_poly.type
_entity_poly.pdbx_seq_one_letter_code
_entity_poly.pdbx_strand_id
1 'polypeptide(L)'
;MGWTDSHLHVFETGDRYYGVLDPEWDDDEGIYDETKFRLNQLLWYEKDYLKYVYDLGDEWEHKITLEKILPFNSKVVLPFCVKAKGACPLEDVGGLWGYYKFLEIMRNPNHPEYEEYKKWIGGEFDPTAYDIDEVNALLADIGR
;
A
#
# COMPACT_ATOMS: atom_id res chain seq x y z
N MET A 1 -2.37 3.55 4.25
CA MET A 1 -0.98 3.90 3.85
C MET A 1 -0.91 5.42 3.71
N GLY A 2 0.28 6.02 3.76
CA GLY A 2 0.46 7.47 3.59
C GLY A 2 0.66 7.91 2.14
N TRP A 3 0.50 6.98 1.19
CA TRP A 3 0.63 7.20 -0.25
C TRP A 3 -0.55 7.97 -0.82
N THR A 4 -0.32 8.63 -1.95
CA THR A 4 -1.22 9.65 -2.51
C THR A 4 -2.02 9.19 -3.72
N ASP A 5 -1.92 7.91 -4.08
CA ASP A 5 -2.60 7.33 -5.27
C ASP A 5 -2.13 8.02 -6.57
N SER A 6 -0.84 8.37 -6.62
CA SER A 6 -0.23 9.12 -7.74
C SER A 6 0.30 8.23 -8.85
N HIS A 7 0.43 6.93 -8.61
CA HIS A 7 1.08 5.98 -9.51
C HIS A 7 0.13 4.84 -9.88
N LEU A 8 0.42 4.17 -10.99
CA LEU A 8 -0.32 2.98 -11.40
C LEU A 8 -0.15 1.84 -10.39
N HIS A 9 -1.18 1.03 -10.26
CA HIS A 9 -1.18 -0.16 -9.41
C HIS A 9 -1.88 -1.34 -10.07
N VAL A 10 -1.60 -2.53 -9.55
CA VAL A 10 -2.22 -3.78 -9.99
C VAL A 10 -2.40 -4.75 -8.82
N PHE A 11 -3.52 -5.48 -8.82
CA PHE A 11 -3.74 -6.66 -8.00
C PHE A 11 -3.45 -7.94 -8.79
N GLU A 12 -2.82 -8.92 -8.17
CA GLU A 12 -2.49 -10.20 -8.79
C GLU A 12 -3.09 -11.38 -8.01
N THR A 13 -3.73 -12.31 -8.71
CA THR A 13 -4.13 -13.62 -8.18
C THR A 13 -3.84 -14.71 -9.20
N GLY A 14 -2.90 -15.60 -8.87
CA GLY A 14 -2.41 -16.60 -9.82
C GLY A 14 -1.86 -15.91 -11.06
N ASP A 15 -2.42 -16.24 -12.22
CA ASP A 15 -1.96 -15.74 -13.52
C ASP A 15 -2.82 -14.55 -14.02
N ARG A 16 -3.60 -13.91 -13.13
CA ARG A 16 -4.52 -12.82 -13.47
C ARG A 16 -4.15 -11.52 -12.78
N TYR A 17 -4.27 -10.44 -13.54
CA TYR A 17 -3.93 -9.07 -13.15
C TYR A 17 -5.18 -8.20 -13.18
N TYR A 18 -5.35 -7.31 -12.21
CA TYR A 18 -6.49 -6.42 -12.09
C TYR A 18 -6.02 -5.01 -11.78
N GLY A 19 -6.38 -4.02 -12.58
CA GLY A 19 -5.93 -2.64 -12.37
C GLY A 19 -6.79 -1.64 -13.12
N VAL A 20 -6.34 -0.39 -13.11
CA VAL A 20 -6.92 0.68 -13.93
C VAL A 20 -6.57 0.39 -15.39
N LEU A 21 -7.58 0.31 -16.26
CA LEU A 21 -7.33 0.14 -17.70
C LEU A 21 -6.87 1.46 -18.31
N ASP A 22 -5.69 1.44 -18.93
CA ASP A 22 -5.25 2.52 -19.79
C ASP A 22 -5.78 2.29 -21.23
N PRO A 23 -6.47 3.26 -21.86
CA PRO A 23 -6.89 3.16 -23.25
C PRO A 23 -5.76 2.97 -24.26
N GLU A 24 -4.50 3.25 -23.87
CA GLU A 24 -3.31 3.02 -24.69
C GLU A 24 -2.76 1.59 -24.60
N TRP A 25 -3.24 0.77 -23.65
CA TRP A 25 -2.86 -0.63 -23.55
C TRP A 25 -3.60 -1.47 -24.59
N ASP A 26 -2.88 -2.40 -25.23
CA ASP A 26 -3.50 -3.36 -26.16
C ASP A 26 -4.43 -4.30 -25.37
N ASP A 27 -5.61 -4.61 -25.95
CA ASP A 27 -6.62 -5.51 -25.35
C ASP A 27 -6.07 -6.90 -24.96
N ASP A 28 -4.89 -7.27 -25.47
CA ASP A 28 -4.19 -8.54 -25.23
C ASP A 28 -3.28 -8.54 -23.97
N GLU A 29 -3.15 -7.42 -23.23
CA GLU A 29 -2.27 -7.34 -22.04
C GLU A 29 -2.75 -8.15 -20.82
N GLY A 30 -3.96 -8.70 -20.86
CA GLY A 30 -4.44 -9.63 -19.83
C GLY A 30 -4.74 -8.97 -18.47
N ILE A 31 -4.91 -7.64 -18.44
CA ILE A 31 -5.32 -6.88 -17.25
C ILE A 31 -6.84 -6.73 -17.26
N TYR A 32 -7.47 -7.13 -16.15
CA TYR A 32 -8.89 -6.95 -15.93
C TYR A 32 -9.17 -5.60 -15.26
N ASP A 33 -10.25 -4.94 -15.67
CA ASP A 33 -10.77 -3.74 -15.02
C ASP A 33 -11.13 -4.00 -13.55
N GLU A 34 -10.35 -3.44 -12.62
CA GLU A 34 -10.51 -3.69 -11.18
C GLU A 34 -11.90 -3.29 -10.65
N THR A 35 -12.55 -2.29 -11.24
CA THR A 35 -13.85 -1.79 -10.79
C THR A 35 -14.98 -2.81 -10.99
N LYS A 36 -14.74 -3.83 -11.83
CA LYS A 36 -15.70 -4.89 -12.15
C LYS A 36 -15.63 -6.09 -11.20
N PHE A 37 -14.66 -6.13 -10.29
CA PHE A 37 -14.43 -7.25 -9.39
C PHE A 37 -14.58 -6.85 -7.93
N ARG A 38 -15.14 -7.77 -7.14
CA ARG A 38 -15.26 -7.64 -5.68
C ARG A 38 -14.32 -8.60 -5.00
N LEU A 39 -13.85 -8.23 -3.80
CA LEU A 39 -12.96 -9.08 -3.00
C LEU A 39 -13.51 -10.50 -2.77
N ASN A 40 -14.82 -10.66 -2.57
CA ASN A 40 -15.45 -11.98 -2.37
C ASN A 40 -15.54 -12.85 -3.63
N GLN A 41 -15.15 -12.31 -4.80
CA GLN A 41 -15.00 -13.07 -6.04
C GLN A 41 -13.55 -13.53 -6.25
N LEU A 42 -12.59 -12.95 -5.51
CA LEU A 42 -11.16 -13.21 -5.65
C LEU A 42 -10.59 -13.96 -4.43
N LEU A 43 -11.13 -13.71 -3.24
CA LEU A 43 -10.75 -14.34 -1.97
C LEU A 43 -11.95 -15.12 -1.42
N TRP A 44 -11.93 -16.44 -1.57
CA TRP A 44 -13.08 -17.32 -1.30
C TRP A 44 -12.98 -17.95 0.08
N TYR A 45 -11.76 -18.33 0.48
CA TYR A 45 -11.48 -19.05 1.70
C TYR A 45 -10.47 -18.31 2.56
N GLU A 46 -10.55 -18.51 3.88
CA GLU A 46 -9.51 -18.04 4.79
C GLU A 46 -8.15 -18.57 4.33
N LYS A 47 -7.14 -17.69 4.35
CA LYS A 47 -5.77 -17.85 3.84
C LYS A 47 -5.58 -17.67 2.33
N ASP A 48 -6.65 -17.45 1.57
CA ASP A 48 -6.49 -16.90 0.21
C ASP A 48 -5.77 -15.55 0.29
N TYR A 49 -4.97 -15.24 -0.72
CA TYR A 49 -4.24 -13.98 -0.78
C TYR A 49 -4.20 -13.40 -2.19
N LEU A 50 -4.03 -12.09 -2.24
CA LEU A 50 -3.73 -11.30 -3.43
C LEU A 50 -2.37 -10.63 -3.23
N LYS A 51 -1.63 -10.42 -4.32
CA LYS A 51 -0.55 -9.43 -4.33
C LYS A 51 -1.15 -8.09 -4.78
N TYR A 52 -0.71 -6.98 -4.21
CA TYR A 52 -1.01 -5.63 -4.66
C TYR A 52 0.33 -4.94 -4.91
N VAL A 53 0.58 -4.52 -6.13
CA VAL A 53 1.78 -3.77 -6.52
C VAL A 53 1.35 -2.34 -6.75
N TYR A 54 1.92 -1.42 -5.96
CA TYR A 54 1.73 0.01 -6.13
C TYR A 54 3.01 0.65 -6.66
N ASP A 55 2.84 1.66 -7.50
CA ASP A 55 3.92 2.29 -8.25
C ASP A 55 4.73 1.29 -9.08
N LEU A 56 4.34 1.11 -10.34
CA LEU A 56 5.04 0.20 -11.25
C LEU A 56 6.50 0.62 -11.57
N GLY A 57 6.94 1.80 -11.12
CA GLY A 57 8.35 2.20 -11.14
C GLY A 57 9.13 1.69 -9.93
N ASP A 58 8.59 1.87 -8.73
CA ASP A 58 9.22 1.48 -7.46
C ASP A 58 8.89 0.05 -7.00
N GLU A 59 7.85 -0.55 -7.57
CA GLU A 59 7.33 -1.91 -7.34
C GLU A 59 7.05 -2.22 -5.86
N TRP A 60 6.23 -1.39 -5.21
CA TRP A 60 5.82 -1.64 -3.83
C TRP A 60 4.85 -2.81 -3.73
N GLU A 61 5.38 -3.98 -3.36
CA GLU A 61 4.57 -5.19 -3.21
C GLU A 61 3.95 -5.36 -1.81
N HIS A 62 2.62 -5.51 -1.79
CA HIS A 62 1.83 -5.86 -0.62
C HIS A 62 1.19 -7.23 -0.79
N LYS A 63 1.25 -8.05 0.25
CA LYS A 63 0.47 -9.28 0.34
C LYS A 63 -0.80 -9.04 1.16
N ILE A 64 -1.96 -9.16 0.52
CA ILE A 64 -3.28 -9.02 1.16
C ILE A 64 -3.80 -10.44 1.41
N THR A 65 -4.00 -10.83 2.66
CA THR A 65 -4.48 -12.17 3.02
C THR A 65 -5.85 -12.10 3.68
N LEU A 66 -6.79 -12.94 3.24
CA LEU A 66 -8.08 -13.12 3.91
C LEU A 66 -7.88 -13.93 5.20
N GLU A 67 -7.69 -13.25 6.33
CA GLU A 67 -7.43 -13.95 7.60
C GLU A 67 -8.69 -14.63 8.17
N LYS A 68 -9.84 -13.96 8.05
CA LYS A 68 -11.10 -14.44 8.63
C LYS A 68 -12.33 -13.84 7.95
N ILE A 69 -13.38 -14.65 7.80
CA ILE A 69 -14.71 -14.16 7.40
C ILE A 69 -15.62 -14.12 8.63
N LEU A 70 -16.14 -12.94 8.96
CA LEU A 70 -17.00 -12.71 10.13
C LEU A 70 -18.42 -12.31 9.71
N PRO A 71 -19.44 -12.59 10.55
CA PRO A 71 -20.77 -12.05 10.34
C PRO A 71 -20.77 -10.53 10.29
N PHE A 72 -21.53 -9.94 9.36
CA PHE A 72 -21.63 -8.49 9.24
C PHE A 72 -22.26 -7.87 10.48
N ASN A 73 -21.62 -6.83 11.01
CA ASN A 73 -22.10 -6.07 12.17
C ASN A 73 -22.38 -4.63 11.75
N SER A 74 -23.65 -4.27 11.61
CA SER A 74 -24.08 -2.92 11.19
C SER A 74 -23.75 -1.80 12.18
N LYS A 75 -23.28 -2.13 13.39
CA LYS A 75 -22.83 -1.15 14.38
C LYS A 75 -21.37 -0.72 14.20
N VAL A 76 -20.61 -1.42 13.36
CA VAL A 76 -19.21 -1.10 13.07
C VAL A 76 -19.16 -0.32 11.76
N VAL A 77 -18.48 0.83 11.80
CA VAL A 77 -18.15 1.59 10.59
C VAL A 77 -16.94 0.92 9.93
N LEU A 78 -17.05 0.58 8.65
CA LEU A 78 -16.00 -0.04 7.86
C LEU A 78 -15.59 0.91 6.71
N PRO A 79 -14.34 0.86 6.23
CA PRO A 79 -13.22 0.04 6.73
C PRO A 79 -12.68 0.56 8.08
N PHE A 80 -12.04 -0.32 8.84
CA PHE A 80 -11.41 0.02 10.13
C PHE A 80 -10.13 -0.79 10.33
N CYS A 81 -9.05 -0.12 10.70
CA CYS A 81 -7.77 -0.70 11.05
C CYS A 81 -7.78 -1.18 12.51
N VAL A 82 -7.64 -2.50 12.70
CA VAL A 82 -7.60 -3.12 14.04
C VAL A 82 -6.19 -3.20 14.63
N LYS A 83 -5.16 -3.13 13.78
CA LYS A 83 -3.76 -3.23 14.17
C LYS A 83 -2.85 -2.70 13.06
N ALA A 84 -1.81 -1.96 13.45
CA ALA A 84 -0.73 -1.53 12.58
C ALA A 84 0.61 -1.75 13.28
N LYS A 85 1.70 -1.77 12.50
CA LYS A 85 3.07 -1.77 13.02
C LYS A 85 4.02 -1.20 11.97
N GLY A 86 4.85 -0.26 12.40
CA GLY A 86 5.87 0.36 11.56
C GLY A 86 5.31 1.46 10.67
N ALA A 87 6.19 2.33 10.24
CA ALA A 87 5.86 3.42 9.34
C ALA A 87 5.71 2.91 7.90
N CYS A 88 4.82 3.57 7.17
CA CYS A 88 4.72 3.42 5.72
C CYS A 88 6.03 3.90 5.07
N PRO A 89 6.59 3.18 4.07
CA PRO A 89 7.62 3.74 3.20
C PRO A 89 7.13 5.06 2.57
N LEU A 90 8.05 5.98 2.33
CA LEU A 90 7.76 7.26 1.66
C LEU A 90 7.48 7.02 0.18
N GLU A 91 6.65 7.87 -0.43
CA GLU A 91 6.54 7.96 -1.90
C GLU A 91 7.90 8.27 -2.52
N ASP A 92 8.10 7.82 -3.76
CA ASP A 92 9.26 8.18 -4.63
C ASP A 92 10.65 7.95 -4.00
N VAL A 93 10.76 7.03 -3.04
CA VAL A 93 12.03 6.75 -2.37
C VAL A 93 12.92 5.79 -3.17
N GLY A 94 12.43 5.24 -4.29
CA GLY A 94 13.18 4.33 -5.15
C GLY A 94 13.00 2.86 -4.79
N GLY A 95 11.77 2.49 -4.41
CA GLY A 95 11.38 1.14 -4.08
C GLY A 95 12.09 0.60 -2.83
N LEU A 96 12.12 -0.74 -2.72
CA LEU A 96 12.69 -1.41 -1.55
C LEU A 96 14.16 -1.04 -1.29
N TRP A 97 14.97 -0.97 -2.35
CA TRP A 97 16.39 -0.65 -2.24
C TRP A 97 16.62 0.80 -1.83
N GLY A 98 15.87 1.72 -2.45
CA GLY A 98 15.90 3.13 -2.10
C GLY A 98 15.48 3.38 -0.66
N TYR A 99 14.44 2.68 -0.19
CA TYR A 99 14.02 2.75 1.21
C TYR A 99 15.07 2.22 2.19
N TYR A 100 15.77 1.12 1.88
CA TYR A 100 16.85 0.65 2.75
C TYR A 100 18.04 1.62 2.78
N LYS A 101 18.41 2.22 1.64
CA LYS A 101 19.42 3.28 1.58
C LYS A 101 18.98 4.47 2.43
N PHE A 102 17.74 4.89 2.29
CA PHE A 102 17.14 5.95 3.10
C PHE A 102 17.24 5.66 4.60
N LEU A 103 16.86 4.45 5.03
CA LEU A 103 16.96 4.05 6.44
C LEU A 103 18.42 4.04 6.94
N GLU A 104 19.38 3.62 6.12
CA GLU A 104 20.80 3.67 6.47
C GLU A 104 21.27 5.11 6.71
N ILE A 105 20.91 6.02 5.80
CA ILE A 105 21.25 7.44 5.89
C ILE A 105 20.63 8.05 7.14
N MET A 106 19.31 7.91 7.32
CA MET A 106 18.57 8.53 8.42
C MET A 106 18.95 7.98 9.82
N ARG A 107 19.57 6.80 9.89
CA ARG A 107 20.10 6.24 11.15
C ARG A 107 21.46 6.81 11.54
N ASN A 108 22.16 7.48 10.62
CA ASN A 108 23.51 7.99 10.86
C ASN A 108 23.57 9.51 10.63
N PRO A 109 23.44 10.33 11.68
CA PRO A 109 23.57 11.79 11.59
C PRO A 109 24.90 12.30 11.03
N ASN A 110 25.95 11.46 11.00
CA ASN A 110 27.25 11.80 10.41
C ASN A 110 27.37 11.34 8.94
N HIS A 111 26.34 10.73 8.37
CA HIS A 111 26.36 10.33 6.96
C HIS A 111 26.43 11.58 6.07
N PRO A 112 27.26 11.60 5.01
CA PRO A 112 27.40 12.78 4.14
C PRO A 112 26.08 13.28 3.55
N GLU A 113 25.14 12.37 3.24
CA GLU A 113 23.81 12.66 2.69
C GLU A 113 22.73 12.94 3.77
N TYR A 114 23.03 12.89 5.07
CA TYR A 114 22.01 12.97 6.13
C TYR A 114 21.16 14.25 6.08
N GLU A 115 21.80 15.42 6.04
CA GLU A 115 21.10 16.71 6.03
C GLU A 115 20.28 16.93 4.76
N GLU A 116 20.72 16.35 3.63
CA GLU A 116 19.98 16.40 2.37
C GLU A 116 18.68 15.61 2.46
N TYR A 117 18.75 14.35 2.93
CA TYR A 117 17.57 13.50 3.08
C TYR A 117 16.61 14.01 4.17
N LYS A 118 17.14 14.47 5.30
CA LYS A 118 16.35 15.10 6.36
C LYS A 118 15.55 16.30 5.85
N LYS A 119 16.18 17.13 5.00
CA LYS A 119 15.51 18.25 4.36
C LYS A 119 14.47 17.80 3.33
N TRP A 120 14.78 16.78 2.54
CA TRP A 120 13.88 16.23 1.52
C TRP A 120 12.57 15.73 2.12
N ILE A 121 12.65 14.96 3.21
CA ILE A 121 11.45 14.43 3.90
C ILE A 121 10.78 15.46 4.81
N GLY A 122 11.36 16.66 4.93
CA GLY A 122 10.82 17.75 5.75
C GLY A 122 10.96 17.55 7.27
N GLY A 123 11.83 16.64 7.74
CA GLY A 123 11.97 16.39 9.17
C GLY A 123 12.65 15.09 9.54
N GLU A 124 12.32 14.59 10.73
CA GLU A 124 12.78 13.30 11.24
C GLU A 124 11.88 12.16 10.74
N PHE A 125 12.42 10.95 10.67
CA PHE A 125 11.66 9.76 10.31
C PHE A 125 11.90 8.64 11.33
N ASP A 126 10.83 8.17 11.96
CA ASP A 126 10.86 6.98 12.79
C ASP A 126 10.23 5.80 12.03
N PRO A 127 11.02 4.79 11.59
CA PRO A 127 10.50 3.63 10.86
C PRO A 127 9.56 2.76 11.70
N THR A 128 9.51 2.96 13.01
CA THR A 128 8.64 2.21 13.92
C THR A 128 7.35 2.94 14.26
N ALA A 129 7.24 4.21 13.90
CA ALA A 129 6.07 5.03 14.20
C ALA A 129 4.83 4.56 13.42
N TYR A 130 3.70 4.53 14.11
CA TYR A 130 2.37 4.36 13.51
C TYR A 130 1.34 4.98 14.46
N ASP A 131 0.30 5.58 13.90
CA ASP A 131 -0.84 6.09 14.67
C ASP A 131 -2.12 5.46 14.12
N ILE A 132 -2.73 4.56 14.92
CA ILE A 132 -3.92 3.84 14.49
C ILE A 132 -5.18 4.72 14.53
N ASP A 133 -5.19 5.74 15.39
CA ASP A 133 -6.31 6.66 15.50
C ASP A 133 -6.33 7.60 14.28
N GLU A 134 -5.16 8.09 13.85
CA GLU A 134 -5.00 8.84 12.60
C GLU A 134 -5.43 8.00 11.38
N VAL A 135 -4.94 6.75 11.28
CA VAL A 135 -5.33 5.84 10.18
C VAL A 135 -6.84 5.65 10.14
N ASN A 136 -7.47 5.42 11.30
CA ASN A 136 -8.92 5.21 11.36
C ASN A 136 -9.74 6.48 11.08
N ALA A 137 -9.21 7.65 11.41
CA ALA A 137 -9.83 8.92 11.02
C ALA A 137 -9.87 9.08 9.50
N LEU A 138 -8.77 8.75 8.80
CA LEU A 138 -8.71 8.77 7.33
C LEU A 138 -9.63 7.73 6.69
N LEU A 139 -9.65 6.50 7.23
CA LEU A 139 -10.51 5.42 6.72
C LEU A 139 -12.01 5.75 6.83
N ALA A 140 -12.41 6.51 7.86
CA ALA A 140 -13.79 6.89 8.07
C ALA A 140 -14.34 7.84 6.97
N ASP A 141 -13.47 8.57 6.27
CA ASP A 141 -13.86 9.43 5.15
C ASP A 141 -14.01 8.66 3.82
N ILE A 142 -13.30 7.54 3.66
CA ILE A 142 -13.40 6.66 2.47
C ILE A 142 -14.70 5.82 2.49
N GLY A 143 -15.21 5.49 3.68
CA GLY A 143 -16.41 4.66 3.86
C GLY A 143 -17.76 5.37 3.65
N ARG A 144 -17.77 6.61 3.13
CA ARG A 144 -18.97 7.40 2.83
C ARG A 144 -19.36 7.32 1.36
#